data_AF-F5RAJ9-F1
#
_entry.id   AF-F5RAJ9-F1
#
_cell.length_a   1.000
_cell.length_b   1.000
_cell.length_c   1.000
_cell.angle_alpha   90.00
_cell.angle_beta   90.00
_cell.angle_gamma   90.00
#
_symmetry.space_group_name_H-M   'P 1'
#
loop_
_entity.id
_entity.type
_entity.pdbx_description
1 polymer ?
#
loop_
_entity_poly.entity_id
_entity_poly.type
_entity_poly.pdbx_seq_one_letter_code
_entity_poly.pdbx_strand_id
1 'polypeptide(L)'
;MTTVKPATGNARSARIVAVFGATGTGKSIWTIQQLRKPKRNRLVIWSPKEAQDGHAITFQAPAVDTVRDAYAVMSAAGTTSPFRLVFRPSINRKTAVKQFDAICAAVLKLGNITLVVEELHTVTQPSWAPDQWSALVLMGRAAGVEIFALSQRPASVDKDLFSNVSMIHAGRVSFEDDAKVLGRVLLVPPSDLLTLPDLHFIERTTSPNETRRGVVKP
;
A
#
# COMPACT_ATOMS: atom_id res chain seq x y z
N MET A 1 33.91 -11.43 -28.61
CA MET A 1 32.55 -11.77 -28.14
C MET A 1 32.53 -11.63 -26.63
N THR A 2 31.99 -10.52 -26.13
CA THR A 2 31.93 -10.23 -24.70
C THR A 2 30.74 -10.98 -24.12
N THR A 3 30.98 -11.98 -23.28
CA THR A 3 29.95 -12.75 -22.60
C THR A 3 29.22 -11.84 -21.60
N VAL A 4 27.99 -11.46 -21.94
CA VAL A 4 27.09 -10.78 -21.00
C VAL A 4 26.75 -11.77 -19.90
N LYS A 5 27.20 -11.48 -18.67
CA LYS A 5 26.82 -12.22 -17.48
C LYS A 5 25.30 -12.09 -17.31
N PRO A 6 24.52 -13.18 -17.20
CA PRO A 6 23.08 -13.09 -17.01
C PRO A 6 22.80 -12.27 -15.74
N ALA A 7 21.87 -11.32 -15.83
CA ALA A 7 21.44 -10.54 -14.69
C ALA A 7 21.02 -11.50 -13.57
N THR A 8 21.72 -11.45 -12.44
CA THR A 8 21.33 -12.13 -11.21
C THR A 8 19.87 -11.77 -10.95
N GLY A 9 18.97 -12.77 -10.87
CA GLY A 9 17.56 -12.55 -10.58
C GLY A 9 17.36 -11.57 -9.41
N ASN A 10 16.29 -10.77 -9.47
CA ASN A 10 16.00 -9.64 -8.57
C ASN A 10 16.53 -9.84 -7.13
N ALA A 11 17.67 -9.25 -6.81
CA ALA A 11 18.32 -9.36 -5.49
C ALA A 11 17.52 -8.68 -4.35
N ARG A 12 16.49 -7.90 -4.69
CA ARG A 12 15.63 -7.20 -3.72
C ARG A 12 14.44 -8.08 -3.34
N SER A 13 14.15 -8.23 -2.04
CA SER A 13 12.91 -8.85 -1.56
C SER A 13 11.71 -7.99 -1.97
N ALA A 14 10.71 -8.57 -2.62
CA ALA A 14 9.46 -7.87 -2.91
C ALA A 14 8.75 -7.56 -1.58
N ARG A 15 8.40 -6.29 -1.34
CA ARG A 15 7.59 -5.91 -0.18
C ARG A 15 6.36 -5.16 -0.64
N ILE A 16 5.33 -5.93 -0.98
CA ILE A 16 3.98 -5.45 -1.23
C ILE A 16 3.10 -6.00 -0.11
N VAL A 17 2.57 -5.10 0.70
CA VAL A 17 1.75 -5.42 1.86
C VAL A 17 0.35 -4.89 1.60
N ALA A 18 -0.65 -5.76 1.59
CA ALA A 18 -2.03 -5.32 1.57
C ALA A 18 -2.62 -5.37 2.99
N VAL A 19 -3.30 -4.29 3.39
CA VAL A 19 -3.82 -4.10 4.75
C VAL A 19 -5.31 -3.81 4.67
N PHE A 20 -6.13 -4.69 5.25
CA PHE A 20 -7.58 -4.61 5.16
C PHE A 20 -8.25 -4.67 6.53
N GLY A 21 -9.50 -4.22 6.57
CA GLY A 21 -10.31 -4.16 7.79
C GLY A 21 -11.20 -2.92 7.84
N ALA A 22 -12.27 -2.98 8.63
CA ALA A 22 -13.16 -1.86 8.89
C ALA A 22 -12.46 -0.76 9.70
N THR A 23 -13.08 0.42 9.79
CA THR A 23 -12.66 1.46 10.75
C THR A 23 -12.56 0.90 12.17
N GLY A 24 -11.56 1.34 12.95
CA GLY A 24 -11.37 0.91 14.34
C GLY A 24 -10.63 -0.42 14.54
N THR A 25 -10.37 -1.18 13.47
CA THR A 25 -9.76 -2.52 13.57
C THR A 25 -8.22 -2.53 13.69
N GLY A 26 -7.58 -1.36 13.76
CA GLY A 26 -6.14 -1.25 13.99
C GLY A 26 -5.26 -1.15 12.74
N LYS A 27 -5.82 -1.09 11.52
CA LYS A 27 -5.06 -0.97 10.25
C LYS A 27 -3.98 0.12 10.29
N SER A 28 -4.36 1.36 10.57
CA SER A 28 -3.45 2.51 10.53
C SER A 28 -2.38 2.41 11.62
N ILE A 29 -2.76 1.93 12.82
CA ILE A 29 -1.82 1.70 13.94
C ILE A 29 -0.75 0.69 13.51
N TRP A 30 -1.18 -0.47 13.01
CA TRP A 30 -0.28 -1.52 12.56
C TRP A 30 0.63 -1.02 11.43
N THR A 31 0.08 -0.34 10.42
CA THR A 31 0.86 0.22 9.30
C THR A 31 1.90 1.22 9.80
N ILE A 32 1.53 2.13 10.69
CA ILE A 32 2.46 3.11 11.28
C ILE A 32 3.60 2.39 12.03
N GLN A 33 3.32 1.33 12.77
CA GLN A 33 4.36 0.54 13.46
C GLN A 33 5.34 -0.08 12.46
N GLN A 34 4.84 -0.64 11.35
CA GLN A 34 5.68 -1.19 10.28
C GLN A 34 6.50 -0.12 9.54
N LEU A 35 6.00 1.11 9.47
CA LEU A 35 6.68 2.23 8.80
C LEU A 35 7.69 2.96 9.71
N ARG A 36 7.59 2.77 11.03
CA ARG A 36 8.54 3.36 11.99
C ARG A 36 9.77 2.49 12.23
N LYS A 37 9.71 1.18 11.98
CA LYS A 37 10.82 0.23 12.26
C LYS A 37 11.00 -0.78 11.10
N PRO A 38 12.09 -0.66 10.29
CA PRO A 38 13.04 0.45 10.26
C PRO A 38 12.36 1.75 9.81
N LYS A 39 12.96 2.90 10.13
CA LYS A 39 12.45 4.21 9.68
C LYS A 39 12.57 4.33 8.17
N ARG A 40 11.46 4.65 7.48
CA ARG A 40 11.44 4.84 6.02
C ARG A 40 11.87 6.27 5.71
N ASN A 41 12.95 6.40 4.93
CA ASN A 41 13.57 7.69 4.63
C ASN A 41 13.07 8.32 3.34
N ARG A 42 12.43 7.54 2.46
CA ARG A 42 11.79 7.97 1.21
C ARG A 42 10.35 7.44 1.23
N LEU A 43 9.41 8.29 1.61
CA LEU A 43 8.03 7.91 1.93
C LEU A 43 7.04 8.80 1.19
N VAL A 44 6.14 8.18 0.42
CA VAL A 44 4.99 8.84 -0.20
C VAL A 44 3.73 8.23 0.37
N ILE A 45 2.82 9.05 0.88
CA ILE A 45 1.55 8.60 1.43
C ILE A 45 0.43 9.24 0.62
N TRP A 46 -0.37 8.43 -0.06
CA TRP A 46 -1.65 8.85 -0.63
C TRP A 46 -2.72 8.76 0.47
N SER A 47 -3.26 9.90 0.90
CA SER A 47 -4.25 9.95 1.98
C SER A 47 -5.46 10.82 1.59
N PRO A 48 -6.55 10.21 1.08
CA PRO A 48 -7.81 10.92 0.80
C PRO A 48 -8.53 11.39 2.07
N LYS A 49 -8.15 10.90 3.25
CA LYS A 49 -8.74 11.23 4.55
C LYS A 49 -7.69 11.77 5.52
N GLU A 50 -6.73 12.55 5.02
CA GLU A 50 -5.59 13.02 5.83
C GLU A 50 -6.00 13.80 7.09
N ALA A 51 -7.14 14.50 7.07
CA ALA A 51 -7.65 15.19 8.25
C ALA A 51 -7.97 14.23 9.41
N GLN A 52 -8.33 12.98 9.11
CA GLN A 52 -8.61 11.91 10.06
C GLN A 52 -7.37 11.02 10.29
N ASP A 53 -6.61 10.75 9.25
CA ASP A 53 -5.47 9.83 9.29
C ASP A 53 -4.23 10.45 9.95
N GLY A 54 -4.05 11.78 9.82
CA GLY A 54 -2.99 12.55 10.47
C GLY A 54 -1.57 12.11 10.11
N HIS A 55 -1.33 11.62 8.90
CA HIS A 55 -0.03 11.11 8.48
C HIS A 55 1.03 12.22 8.39
N ALA A 56 0.66 13.43 7.99
CA ALA A 56 1.57 14.56 7.88
C ALA A 56 2.22 14.88 9.23
N ILE A 57 1.41 14.87 10.30
CA ILE A 57 1.88 15.04 11.68
C ILE A 57 2.69 13.80 12.10
N THR A 58 2.13 12.61 11.89
CA THR A 58 2.73 11.33 12.34
C THR A 58 4.13 11.08 11.77
N PHE A 59 4.36 11.48 10.52
CA PHE A 59 5.62 11.25 9.80
C PHE A 59 6.46 12.51 9.60
N GLN A 60 6.03 13.66 10.12
CA GLN A 60 6.68 14.97 9.95
C GLN A 60 6.93 15.26 8.46
N ALA A 61 5.87 15.15 7.67
CA ALA A 61 5.91 15.26 6.22
C ALA A 61 5.00 16.42 5.76
N PRO A 62 5.41 17.22 4.76
CA PRO A 62 4.52 18.19 4.15
C PRO A 62 3.32 17.49 3.50
N ALA A 63 2.13 18.04 3.73
CA ALA A 63 0.93 17.67 3.00
C ALA A 63 0.80 18.56 1.74
N VAL A 64 0.59 17.95 0.58
CA VAL A 64 0.45 18.64 -0.71
C VAL A 64 -0.80 18.17 -1.43
N ASP A 65 -1.42 19.07 -2.20
CA ASP A 65 -2.71 18.81 -2.87
C ASP A 65 -2.59 18.70 -4.40
N THR A 66 -1.44 19.08 -4.95
CA THR A 66 -1.21 19.12 -6.39
C THR A 66 -0.09 18.17 -6.79
N VAL A 67 -0.25 17.53 -7.95
CA VAL A 67 0.78 16.64 -8.54
C VAL A 67 2.07 17.42 -8.78
N ARG A 68 1.97 18.71 -9.11
CA ARG A 68 3.12 19.60 -9.31
C ARG A 68 3.96 19.71 -8.04
N ASP A 69 3.34 19.99 -6.90
CA ASP A 69 4.05 20.16 -5.63
C ASP A 69 4.64 18.84 -5.14
N ALA A 70 3.90 17.73 -5.31
CA ALA A 70 4.42 16.40 -5.03
C ALA A 70 5.66 16.09 -5.89
N TYR A 71 5.60 16.38 -7.20
CA TYR A 71 6.73 16.19 -8.10
C TYR A 71 7.92 17.09 -7.74
N ALA A 72 7.69 18.32 -7.29
CA ALA A 72 8.74 19.22 -6.85
C ALA A 72 9.49 18.65 -5.63
N VAL A 73 8.77 18.16 -4.61
CA VAL A 73 9.37 17.52 -3.43
C VAL A 73 10.17 16.28 -3.83
N MET A 74 9.56 15.39 -4.62
CA MET A 74 10.19 14.13 -5.03
C MET A 74 11.44 14.36 -5.90
N SER A 75 11.37 15.31 -6.84
CA SER A 75 12.47 15.59 -7.77
C SER A 75 13.63 16.31 -7.10
N ALA A 76 13.36 17.21 -6.14
CA ALA A 76 14.41 17.88 -5.36
C ALA A 76 15.26 16.87 -4.56
N ALA A 77 14.67 15.74 -4.15
CA ALA A 77 15.38 14.66 -3.47
C ALA A 77 16.12 13.71 -4.43
N GLY A 78 15.86 13.77 -5.74
CA GLY A 78 16.43 12.87 -6.73
C GLY A 78 16.22 11.38 -6.39
N THR A 79 17.20 10.54 -6.68
CA THR A 79 17.12 9.08 -6.50
C THR A 79 17.67 8.58 -5.15
N THR A 80 18.38 9.43 -4.40
CA THR A 80 19.12 9.01 -3.19
C THR A 80 18.76 9.78 -1.92
N SER A 81 18.42 11.07 -2.01
CA SER A 81 18.20 11.88 -0.82
C SER A 81 16.90 11.48 -0.10
N PRO A 82 16.86 11.61 1.24
CA PRO A 82 15.66 11.34 2.02
C PRO A 82 14.58 12.39 1.73
N PHE A 83 13.33 11.96 1.71
CA PHE A 83 12.17 12.85 1.67
C PHE A 83 10.92 12.14 2.19
N ARG A 84 9.93 12.92 2.59
CA ARG A 84 8.59 12.42 2.91
C ARG A 84 7.57 13.38 2.35
N LEU A 85 6.44 12.86 1.88
CA LEU A 85 5.29 13.68 1.53
C LEU A 85 3.99 12.93 1.77
N VAL A 86 2.96 13.68 2.12
CA VAL A 86 1.58 13.22 2.12
C VAL A 86 0.86 13.91 0.98
N PHE A 87 0.26 13.14 0.09
CA PHE A 87 -0.56 13.62 -1.00
C PHE A 87 -2.04 13.54 -0.61
N ARG A 88 -2.71 14.70 -0.61
CA ARG A 88 -4.15 14.81 -0.39
C ARG A 88 -4.85 14.96 -1.74
N PRO A 89 -5.53 13.92 -2.22
CA PRO A 89 -6.15 13.97 -3.53
C PRO A 89 -7.42 14.82 -3.56
N SER A 90 -7.84 15.12 -4.79
CA SER A 90 -9.14 15.71 -5.05
C SER A 90 -10.26 14.80 -4.54
N ILE A 91 -11.30 15.40 -3.96
CA ILE A 91 -12.55 14.68 -3.63
C ILE A 91 -13.29 14.19 -4.90
N ASN A 92 -13.00 14.77 -6.06
CA ASN A 92 -13.56 14.30 -7.32
C ASN A 92 -12.83 13.04 -7.78
N ARG A 93 -13.54 11.91 -7.82
CA ARG A 93 -12.95 10.59 -8.15
C ARG A 93 -12.22 10.57 -9.49
N LYS A 94 -12.76 11.18 -10.54
CA LYS A 94 -12.13 11.19 -11.87
C LYS A 94 -10.79 11.92 -11.85
N THR A 95 -10.71 13.04 -11.12
CA THR A 95 -9.47 13.77 -10.90
C THR A 95 -8.51 13.00 -10.00
N ALA A 96 -9.01 12.42 -8.89
CA ALA A 96 -8.22 11.62 -7.97
C ALA A 96 -7.51 10.45 -8.66
N VAL A 97 -8.23 9.72 -9.53
CA VAL A 97 -7.64 8.63 -10.33
C VAL A 97 -6.45 9.11 -11.17
N LYS A 98 -6.58 10.26 -11.85
CA LYS A 98 -5.47 10.84 -12.64
C LYS A 98 -4.30 11.29 -11.77
N GLN A 99 -4.60 11.88 -10.62
CA GLN A 99 -3.56 12.27 -9.66
C GLN A 99 -2.82 11.04 -9.13
N PHE A 100 -3.56 9.98 -8.78
CA PHE A 100 -2.98 8.74 -8.29
C PHE A 100 -2.06 8.10 -9.31
N ASP A 101 -2.50 8.02 -10.57
CA ASP A 101 -1.70 7.49 -11.68
C ASP A 101 -0.40 8.29 -11.88
N ALA A 102 -0.48 9.62 -11.83
CA ALA A 102 0.70 10.49 -11.93
C ALA A 102 1.68 10.33 -10.75
N ILE A 103 1.17 10.16 -9.52
CA ILE A 103 2.01 9.84 -8.36
C ILE A 103 2.67 8.48 -8.53
N CYS A 104 1.94 7.46 -8.99
CA CYS A 104 2.47 6.14 -9.26
C CYS A 104 3.60 6.18 -10.30
N ALA A 105 3.42 6.94 -11.38
CA ALA A 105 4.46 7.15 -12.40
C ALA A 105 5.73 7.76 -11.81
N ALA A 106 5.60 8.79 -10.97
CA ALA A 106 6.74 9.45 -10.33
C ALA A 106 7.48 8.50 -9.38
N VAL A 107 6.74 7.73 -8.57
CA VAL A 107 7.30 6.72 -7.65
C VAL A 107 8.07 5.64 -8.41
N LEU A 108 7.48 5.11 -9.49
CA LEU A 108 8.13 4.09 -10.32
C LEU A 108 9.42 4.62 -10.96
N LYS A 109 9.38 5.85 -11.50
CA LYS A 109 10.53 6.49 -12.16
C LYS A 109 11.68 6.76 -11.19
N LEU A 110 11.39 7.26 -9.99
CA LEU A 110 12.43 7.64 -9.03
C LEU A 110 12.96 6.45 -8.22
N GLY A 111 12.12 5.43 -8.00
CA GLY A 111 12.49 4.21 -7.30
C GLY A 111 12.92 4.43 -5.85
N ASN A 112 13.21 3.33 -5.16
CA ASN A 112 13.65 3.31 -3.76
C ASN A 112 12.75 4.15 -2.85
N ILE A 113 11.43 3.98 -3.00
CA ILE A 113 10.39 4.72 -2.27
C ILE A 113 9.45 3.70 -1.62
N THR A 114 9.06 3.97 -0.38
CA THR A 114 7.89 3.33 0.21
C THR A 114 6.65 4.14 -0.14
N LEU A 115 5.72 3.53 -0.88
CA LEU A 115 4.42 4.08 -1.21
C LEU A 115 3.36 3.48 -0.29
N VAL A 116 2.64 4.34 0.42
CA VAL A 116 1.47 3.99 1.25
C VAL A 116 0.23 4.53 0.55
N VAL A 117 -0.77 3.68 0.35
CA VAL A 117 -2.02 4.05 -0.34
C VAL A 117 -3.19 3.77 0.59
N GLU A 118 -3.71 4.83 1.23
CA GLU A 118 -4.96 4.75 1.99
C GLU A 118 -6.16 4.73 1.04
N GLU A 119 -7.18 3.97 1.43
CA GLU A 119 -8.45 3.81 0.70
C GLU A 119 -8.29 3.47 -0.79
N LEU A 120 -7.49 2.44 -1.11
CA LEU A 120 -7.17 2.03 -2.49
C LEU A 120 -8.41 1.79 -3.37
N HIS A 121 -9.53 1.33 -2.79
CA HIS A 121 -10.80 1.10 -3.51
C HIS A 121 -11.41 2.38 -4.13
N THR A 122 -10.93 3.57 -3.72
CA THR A 122 -11.38 4.85 -4.28
C THR A 122 -10.75 5.15 -5.65
N VAL A 123 -9.61 4.51 -5.96
CA VAL A 123 -8.82 4.76 -7.18
C VAL A 123 -8.62 3.52 -8.04
N THR A 124 -9.07 2.36 -7.58
CA THR A 124 -9.06 1.08 -8.33
C THR A 124 -10.45 0.45 -8.37
N GLN A 125 -10.59 -0.64 -9.13
CA GLN A 125 -11.78 -1.47 -9.23
C GLN A 125 -11.36 -2.95 -9.36
N PRO A 126 -12.26 -3.92 -9.09
CA PRO A 126 -11.92 -5.35 -9.15
C PRO A 126 -11.41 -5.85 -10.50
N SER A 127 -11.77 -5.16 -11.59
CA SER A 127 -11.40 -5.51 -12.96
C SER A 127 -10.57 -4.43 -13.66
N TRP A 128 -10.13 -3.39 -12.93
CA TRP A 128 -9.41 -2.27 -13.53
C TRP A 128 -8.58 -1.52 -12.50
N ALA A 129 -7.39 -1.10 -12.90
CA ALA A 129 -6.60 -0.14 -12.15
C ALA A 129 -5.88 0.82 -13.10
N PRO A 130 -5.42 2.00 -12.60
CA PRO A 130 -4.61 2.91 -13.40
C PRO A 130 -3.30 2.25 -13.86
N ASP A 131 -2.87 2.53 -15.09
CA ASP A 131 -1.76 1.85 -15.74
C ASP A 131 -0.46 1.91 -14.92
N GLN A 132 -0.18 3.06 -14.29
CA GLN A 132 1.05 3.26 -13.53
C GLN A 132 1.00 2.59 -12.16
N TRP A 133 -0.20 2.42 -11.59
CA TRP A 133 -0.38 1.57 -10.42
C TRP A 133 -0.13 0.10 -10.77
N SER A 134 -0.72 -0.40 -11.86
CA SER A 134 -0.47 -1.76 -12.35
C SER A 134 1.01 -1.99 -12.60
N ALA A 135 1.70 -1.02 -13.21
CA ALA A 135 3.14 -1.07 -13.42
C ALA A 135 3.94 -1.13 -12.11
N LEU A 136 3.53 -0.39 -11.07
CA LEU A 136 4.15 -0.47 -9.74
C LEU A 136 3.97 -1.84 -9.10
N VAL A 137 2.76 -2.40 -9.13
CA VAL A 137 2.47 -3.71 -8.55
C VAL A 137 3.25 -4.81 -9.24
N LEU A 138 3.33 -4.78 -10.57
CA LEU A 138 3.96 -5.83 -11.38
C LEU A 138 5.49 -5.69 -11.47
N MET A 139 6.01 -4.45 -11.53
CA MET A 139 7.41 -4.18 -11.89
C MET A 139 8.16 -3.32 -10.86
N GLY A 140 7.46 -2.71 -9.89
CA GLY A 140 8.05 -1.77 -8.92
C GLY A 140 9.17 -2.36 -8.06
N ARG A 141 9.20 -3.69 -7.89
CA ARG A 141 10.28 -4.41 -7.21
C ARG A 141 11.65 -4.11 -7.79
N ALA A 142 11.79 -4.11 -9.12
CA ALA A 142 13.07 -3.85 -9.78
C ALA A 142 13.53 -2.41 -9.50
N ALA A 143 12.59 -1.46 -9.40
CA ALA A 143 12.84 -0.08 -8.98
C ALA A 143 13.07 0.09 -7.47
N GLY A 144 12.96 -0.98 -6.66
CA GLY A 144 13.11 -0.92 -5.20
C GLY A 144 11.95 -0.25 -4.48
N VAL A 145 10.76 -0.25 -5.08
CA VAL A 145 9.55 0.29 -4.45
C VAL A 145 9.00 -0.71 -3.44
N GLU A 146 8.67 -0.23 -2.24
CA GLU A 146 7.85 -0.96 -1.27
C GLU A 146 6.42 -0.39 -1.31
N ILE A 147 5.41 -1.25 -1.20
CA ILE A 147 4.01 -0.84 -1.27
C ILE A 147 3.28 -1.28 0.00
N PHE A 148 2.54 -0.35 0.60
CA PHE A 148 1.50 -0.63 1.61
C PHE A 148 0.16 -0.18 1.02
N ALA A 149 -0.68 -1.12 0.63
CA ALA A 149 -1.99 -0.88 0.05
C ALA A 149 -3.08 -1.10 1.10
N LEU A 150 -3.74 -0.03 1.54
CA LEU A 150 -4.76 -0.08 2.58
C LEU A 150 -6.15 0.12 1.99
N SER A 151 -7.13 -0.65 2.46
CA SER A 151 -8.54 -0.43 2.09
C SER A 151 -9.48 -1.07 3.10
N GLN A 152 -10.69 -0.52 3.23
CA GLN A 152 -11.77 -1.17 3.97
C GLN A 152 -12.55 -2.18 3.13
N ARG A 153 -12.43 -2.09 1.79
CA ARG A 153 -13.26 -2.82 0.82
C ARG A 153 -12.37 -3.70 -0.09
N PRO A 154 -11.82 -4.82 0.41
CA PRO A 154 -10.98 -5.73 -0.38
C PRO A 154 -11.68 -6.28 -1.62
N ALA A 155 -13.01 -6.44 -1.63
CA ALA A 155 -13.74 -6.86 -2.82
C ALA A 155 -13.85 -5.77 -3.89
N SER A 156 -13.43 -4.53 -3.59
CA SER A 156 -13.46 -3.37 -4.49
C SER A 156 -12.07 -2.92 -4.97
N VAL A 157 -11.00 -3.67 -4.65
CA VAL A 157 -9.64 -3.37 -5.13
C VAL A 157 -9.25 -4.30 -6.28
N ASP A 158 -8.25 -3.88 -7.06
CA ASP A 158 -7.75 -4.66 -8.19
C ASP A 158 -7.16 -6.02 -7.77
N LYS A 159 -7.25 -7.00 -8.68
CA LYS A 159 -6.81 -8.38 -8.43
C LYS A 159 -5.30 -8.57 -8.62
N ASP A 160 -4.66 -7.67 -9.35
CA ASP A 160 -3.22 -7.74 -9.59
C ASP A 160 -2.47 -7.53 -8.27
N LEU A 161 -2.98 -6.66 -7.39
CA LEU A 161 -2.47 -6.50 -6.03
C LEU A 161 -2.39 -7.85 -5.32
N PHE A 162 -3.51 -8.57 -5.19
CA PHE A 162 -3.58 -9.84 -4.46
C PHE A 162 -2.64 -10.92 -5.01
N SER A 163 -2.35 -10.88 -6.30
CA SER A 163 -1.45 -11.86 -6.94
C SER A 163 0.03 -11.55 -6.70
N ASN A 164 0.35 -10.31 -6.31
CA ASN A 164 1.73 -9.83 -6.14
C ASN A 164 2.09 -9.48 -4.69
N VAL A 165 1.16 -9.60 -3.73
CA VAL A 165 1.45 -9.34 -2.31
C VAL A 165 2.51 -10.31 -1.76
N SER A 166 3.42 -9.75 -0.98
CA SER A 166 4.31 -10.49 -0.08
C SER A 166 3.64 -10.84 1.25
N MET A 167 2.67 -10.02 1.66
CA MET A 167 1.91 -10.20 2.89
C MET A 167 0.54 -9.55 2.80
N ILE A 168 -0.44 -10.18 3.46
CA ILE A 168 -1.76 -9.61 3.71
C ILE A 168 -1.94 -9.50 5.22
N HIS A 169 -2.36 -8.35 5.70
CA HIS A 169 -2.80 -8.11 7.07
C HIS A 169 -4.29 -7.77 7.04
N ALA A 170 -5.11 -8.48 7.81
CA ALA A 170 -6.54 -8.24 7.84
C ALA A 170 -7.07 -8.18 9.27
N GLY A 171 -7.69 -7.06 9.62
CA GLY A 171 -8.62 -6.97 10.75
C GLY A 171 -10.03 -7.41 10.33
N ARG A 172 -11.00 -7.23 11.24
CA ARG A 172 -12.41 -7.50 10.97
C ARG A 172 -12.92 -6.70 9.76
N VAL A 173 -13.80 -7.29 8.95
CA VAL A 173 -14.58 -6.57 7.92
C VAL A 173 -16.07 -6.74 8.19
N SER A 174 -16.89 -5.81 7.71
CA SER A 174 -18.33 -5.80 8.00
C SER A 174 -19.21 -6.37 6.88
N PHE A 175 -18.66 -6.55 5.68
CA PHE A 175 -19.42 -6.99 4.50
C PHE A 175 -18.98 -8.38 4.07
N GLU A 176 -19.95 -9.23 3.73
CA GLU A 176 -19.72 -10.65 3.46
C GLU A 176 -18.80 -10.88 2.25
N ASP A 177 -18.96 -10.11 1.17
CA ASP A 177 -18.10 -10.28 -0.02
C ASP A 177 -16.66 -9.88 0.26
N ASP A 178 -16.45 -8.88 1.11
CA ASP A 178 -15.12 -8.48 1.57
C ASP A 178 -14.48 -9.62 2.38
N ALA A 179 -15.25 -10.25 3.27
CA ALA A 179 -14.81 -11.41 4.03
C ALA A 179 -14.52 -12.62 3.13
N LYS A 180 -15.31 -12.86 2.08
CA LYS A 180 -15.08 -13.94 1.10
C LYS A 180 -13.81 -13.74 0.30
N VAL A 181 -13.51 -12.50 -0.12
CA VAL A 181 -12.25 -12.19 -0.82
C VAL A 181 -11.07 -12.43 0.10
N LEU A 182 -11.11 -11.87 1.32
CA LEU A 182 -10.03 -12.03 2.29
C LEU A 182 -9.85 -13.48 2.74
N GLY A 183 -10.93 -14.22 3.00
CA GLY A 183 -10.87 -15.63 3.39
C GLY A 183 -10.16 -16.49 2.35
N ARG A 184 -10.41 -16.24 1.06
CA ARG A 184 -9.69 -16.91 -0.04
C ARG A 184 -8.19 -16.61 -0.05
N VAL A 185 -7.80 -15.35 0.14
CA VAL A 185 -6.38 -14.97 0.05
C VAL A 185 -5.61 -15.23 1.34
N LEU A 186 -6.27 -15.28 2.50
CA LEU A 186 -5.68 -15.61 3.81
C LEU A 186 -5.74 -17.11 4.14
N LEU A 187 -6.51 -17.89 3.37
CA LEU A 187 -6.77 -19.31 3.59
C LEU A 187 -7.49 -19.60 4.92
N VAL A 188 -8.53 -18.83 5.22
CA VAL A 188 -9.36 -18.97 6.43
C VAL A 188 -10.85 -18.87 6.10
N PRO A 189 -11.74 -19.42 6.95
CA PRO A 189 -13.18 -19.20 6.82
C PRO A 189 -13.55 -17.71 6.84
N PRO A 190 -14.44 -17.23 5.95
CA PRO A 190 -14.91 -15.84 5.96
C PRO A 190 -15.53 -15.40 7.30
N SER A 191 -16.16 -16.32 8.03
CA SER A 191 -16.73 -16.09 9.36
C SER A 191 -15.71 -15.50 10.32
N ASP A 192 -14.46 -15.93 10.24
CA ASP A 192 -13.39 -15.50 11.15
C ASP A 192 -13.05 -14.03 10.97
N LEU A 193 -13.32 -13.47 9.80
CA LEU A 193 -13.10 -12.06 9.48
C LEU A 193 -14.33 -11.19 9.76
N LEU A 194 -15.51 -11.79 9.90
CA LEU A 194 -16.72 -11.09 10.31
C LEU A 194 -16.80 -10.96 11.84
N THR A 195 -16.24 -11.92 12.57
CA THR A 195 -16.33 -12.01 14.04
C THR A 195 -15.02 -11.67 14.76
N LEU A 196 -13.96 -11.32 14.02
CA LEU A 196 -12.67 -10.97 14.62
C LEU A 196 -12.81 -9.80 15.60
N PRO A 197 -12.38 -9.92 16.86
CA PRO A 197 -12.46 -8.79 17.79
C PRO A 197 -11.65 -7.59 17.31
N ASP A 198 -12.00 -6.40 17.75
CA ASP A 198 -11.23 -5.20 17.39
C ASP A 198 -9.75 -5.35 17.81
N LEU A 199 -8.87 -4.77 17.01
CA LEU A 199 -7.41 -4.89 17.09
C LEU A 199 -6.84 -6.30 16.88
N HIS A 200 -7.66 -7.33 16.78
CA HIS A 200 -7.18 -8.65 16.36
C HIS A 200 -7.01 -8.68 14.85
N PHE A 201 -6.04 -9.45 14.39
CA PHE A 201 -5.73 -9.59 12.98
C PHE A 201 -5.47 -11.05 12.59
N ILE A 202 -5.64 -11.32 11.30
CA ILE A 202 -5.14 -12.49 10.60
C ILE A 202 -4.15 -11.98 9.56
N GLU A 203 -2.94 -12.51 9.58
CA GLU A 203 -1.90 -12.20 8.60
C GLU A 203 -1.54 -13.43 7.82
N ARG A 204 -1.25 -13.26 6.53
CA ARG A 204 -0.62 -14.30 5.71
C ARG A 204 0.58 -13.75 4.97
N THR A 205 1.69 -14.47 5.02
CA THR A 205 2.89 -14.20 4.22
C THR A 205 2.99 -15.20 3.07
N THR A 206 3.64 -14.83 1.96
CA THR A 206 3.82 -15.74 0.81
C THR A 206 5.16 -16.48 0.84
N SER A 207 6.13 -15.99 1.60
CA SER A 207 7.41 -16.66 1.88
C SER A 207 7.92 -16.29 3.28
N PRO A 208 7.88 -17.21 4.27
CA PRO A 208 7.23 -18.52 4.19
C PRO A 208 5.73 -18.37 3.91
N ASN A 209 5.09 -19.41 3.34
CA ASN A 209 3.64 -19.40 3.17
C ASN A 209 2.97 -19.77 4.51
N GLU A 210 2.76 -18.77 5.37
CA GLU A 210 2.25 -18.94 6.72
C GLU A 210 1.09 -17.99 7.00
N THR A 211 0.02 -18.53 7.61
CA THR A 211 -1.09 -17.75 8.16
C THR A 211 -1.02 -17.74 9.68
N ARG A 212 -1.07 -16.56 10.28
CA ARG A 212 -1.01 -16.35 11.73
C ARG A 212 -2.09 -15.40 12.22
N ARG A 213 -2.37 -15.45 13.52
CA ARG A 213 -3.27 -14.51 14.20
C ARG A 213 -2.50 -13.71 15.25
N GLY A 214 -2.97 -12.51 15.54
CA GLY A 214 -2.38 -11.68 16.57
C GLY A 214 -3.26 -10.52 16.98
N VAL A 215 -2.69 -9.63 17.80
CA VAL A 215 -3.35 -8.42 18.31
C VAL A 215 -2.43 -7.22 18.09
N VAL A 216 -2.97 -6.17 17.47
CA VAL A 216 -2.31 -4.86 17.36
C VAL A 216 -2.29 -4.23 18.74
N LYS A 217 -1.09 -3.91 19.24
CA LYS A 217 -0.92 -3.19 20.50
C LYS A 217 -0.83 -1.69 20.18
N PRO A 218 -1.78 -0.85 20.59
CA PRO A 218 -1.75 0.59 20.32
C PRO A 218 -0.54 1.30 20.95
#